data_AF-A0A415G777-F1
#
_entry.id   AF-A0A415G777-F1
#
_cell.length_a   1.000
_cell.length_b   1.000
_cell.length_c   1.000
_cell.angle_alpha   90.00
_cell.angle_beta   90.00
_cell.angle_gamma   90.00
#
_symmetry.space_group_name_H-M   'P 1'
#
loop_
_entity.id
_entity.type
_entity.pdbx_description
1 polymer ?
#
loop_
_entity_poly.entity_id
_entity_poly.type
_entity_poly.pdbx_seq_one_letter_code
_entity_poly.pdbx_strand_id
1 'polypeptide(L)'
;MKKYDDCRYGHCGYPYGDNFDKNNVECLYSGKRKIVTTDTCRDCDYYDCRNIEYPIDVNGIVYDSENHDDDRIGNYCRVFLEDCKKTYLGIYLGKIPTNPGYHYREKSKKLHIGLIYHMAILVPELKKIVYDTECAWGLISSPEQMTDVTEEELNAEICKRLKENELDFFAKYFGGK
;
A
#
# COMPACT_ATOMS: atom_id res chain seq x y z
N MET A 1 -16.27 19.36 -24.92
CA MET A 1 -15.11 19.33 -24.00
C MET A 1 -14.93 17.87 -23.57
N LYS A 2 -13.78 17.24 -23.81
CA LYS A 2 -13.58 15.80 -23.54
C LYS A 2 -13.42 15.58 -22.03
N LYS A 3 -14.30 14.76 -21.43
CA LYS A 3 -14.09 14.22 -20.08
C LYS A 3 -12.83 13.36 -20.11
N TYR A 4 -11.93 13.56 -19.15
CA TYR A 4 -10.70 12.77 -19.05
C TYR A 4 -10.99 11.46 -18.35
N ASP A 5 -10.43 10.39 -18.90
CA ASP A 5 -10.78 9.01 -18.57
C ASP A 5 -10.30 8.53 -17.19
N ASP A 6 -9.51 9.35 -16.48
CA ASP A 6 -8.65 8.94 -15.37
C ASP A 6 -8.72 9.84 -14.13
N CYS A 7 -9.69 10.75 -14.02
CA CYS A 7 -9.91 11.47 -12.76
C CYS A 7 -10.59 10.53 -11.75
N ARG A 8 -9.82 9.57 -11.23
CA ARG A 8 -10.23 8.70 -10.12
C ARG A 8 -9.78 9.35 -8.83
N TYR A 9 -10.68 9.40 -7.87
CA TYR A 9 -10.41 9.87 -6.51
C TYR A 9 -9.08 9.32 -6.00
N GLY A 10 -8.09 10.22 -5.83
CA GLY A 10 -7.02 9.99 -4.87
C GLY A 10 -7.66 10.10 -3.49
N HIS A 11 -7.38 9.14 -2.61
CA HIS A 11 -7.92 9.08 -1.27
C HIS A 11 -7.87 10.46 -0.59
N CYS A 12 -9.02 11.13 -0.41
CA CYS A 12 -9.10 12.29 0.48
C CYS A 12 -8.94 11.70 1.89
N GLY A 13 -7.73 11.82 2.43
CA GLY A 13 -7.34 11.39 3.77
C GLY A 13 -7.31 9.88 3.98
N TYR A 14 -6.12 9.29 3.92
CA TYR A 14 -5.74 8.34 4.98
C TYR A 14 -4.71 9.04 5.89
N PRO A 15 -4.90 9.01 7.21
CA PRO A 15 -4.13 9.83 8.15
C PRO A 15 -2.79 9.17 8.49
N TYR A 16 -1.73 9.36 7.70
CA TYR A 16 -0.39 8.96 8.11
C TYR A 16 0.66 10.00 7.72
N GLY A 17 1.28 10.64 8.72
CA GLY A 17 2.42 11.56 8.57
C GLY A 17 2.22 12.99 9.14
N ASP A 18 3.31 13.56 9.66
CA ASP A 18 3.34 14.83 10.41
C ASP A 18 3.16 16.11 9.59
N ASN A 19 2.92 16.03 8.27
CA ASN A 19 2.74 17.19 7.39
C ASN A 19 1.27 17.39 6.98
N PHE A 20 0.42 17.56 8.00
CA PHE A 20 -0.99 17.85 7.84
C PHE A 20 -1.23 19.29 7.38
N ASP A 21 -1.63 19.49 6.12
CA ASP A 21 -2.53 20.58 5.77
C ASP A 21 -3.88 19.99 5.41
N LYS A 22 -4.81 19.99 6.37
CA LYS A 22 -6.20 19.50 6.21
C LYS A 22 -6.96 20.19 5.07
N ASN A 23 -6.41 21.30 4.55
CA ASN A 23 -7.03 22.07 3.49
C ASN A 23 -6.55 21.69 2.11
N ASN A 24 -5.56 20.81 1.96
CA ASN A 24 -4.94 20.48 0.70
C ASN A 24 -4.98 18.97 0.39
N VAL A 25 -5.24 18.62 -0.86
CA VAL A 25 -5.34 17.26 -1.37
C VAL A 25 -4.54 17.11 -2.66
N GLU A 26 -4.01 15.91 -2.90
CA GLU A 26 -3.30 15.59 -4.14
C GLU A 26 -4.29 15.04 -5.18
N CYS A 27 -4.51 15.80 -6.26
CA CYS A 27 -5.34 15.40 -7.38
C CYS A 27 -4.50 14.97 -8.59
N LEU A 28 -4.90 13.89 -9.25
CA LEU A 28 -4.35 13.49 -10.53
C LEU A 28 -5.18 14.11 -11.67
N TYR A 29 -4.58 15.04 -12.41
CA TYR A 29 -5.19 15.66 -13.59
C TYR A 29 -4.31 15.40 -14.81
N SER A 30 -4.84 14.68 -15.81
CA SER A 30 -4.13 14.37 -17.05
C SER A 30 -2.76 13.71 -16.82
N GLY A 31 -2.68 12.77 -15.86
CA GLY A 31 -1.44 12.07 -15.49
C GLY A 31 -0.45 12.90 -14.67
N LYS A 32 -0.77 14.16 -14.34
CA LYS A 32 0.07 15.03 -13.50
C LYS A 32 -0.57 15.22 -12.13
N ARG A 33 0.24 15.02 -11.09
CA ARG A 33 -0.18 15.29 -9.70
C ARG A 33 -0.18 16.81 -9.45
N LYS A 34 -1.22 17.30 -8.82
CA LYS A 34 -1.35 18.69 -8.37
C LYS A 34 -1.92 18.72 -6.97
N ILE A 35 -1.35 19.57 -6.12
CA ILE A 35 -1.92 19.89 -4.81
C ILE A 35 -2.98 20.97 -5.03
N VAL A 36 -4.21 20.70 -4.61
CA VAL A 36 -5.35 21.63 -4.68
C VAL A 36 -6.03 21.68 -3.32
N THR A 37 -6.86 22.70 -3.07
CA THR A 37 -7.61 22.72 -1.82
C THR A 37 -8.70 21.65 -1.78
N THR A 38 -9.12 21.24 -0.59
CA THR A 38 -10.26 20.34 -0.37
C THR A 38 -11.53 20.85 -1.05
N ASP A 39 -11.83 22.14 -0.95
CA ASP A 39 -12.98 22.77 -1.62
C ASP A 39 -12.84 22.77 -3.14
N THR A 40 -11.65 23.06 -3.67
CA THR A 40 -11.39 23.00 -5.12
C THR A 40 -11.57 21.58 -5.66
N CYS A 41 -11.11 20.58 -4.90
CA CYS A 41 -11.38 19.19 -5.22
C CYS A 41 -12.87 18.84 -5.07
N ARG A 42 -13.57 19.48 -4.13
CA ARG A 42 -15.01 19.28 -3.89
C ARG A 42 -15.91 19.81 -5.00
N ASP A 43 -15.48 20.86 -5.66
CA ASP A 43 -16.25 21.52 -6.72
C ASP A 43 -15.70 21.19 -8.12
N CYS A 44 -14.95 20.10 -8.25
CA CYS A 44 -14.33 19.71 -9.52
C CYS A 44 -15.38 19.23 -10.55
N ASP A 45 -15.61 20.03 -11.59
CA ASP A 45 -16.51 19.72 -12.72
C ASP A 45 -16.08 18.54 -13.59
N TYR A 46 -14.81 18.11 -13.50
CA TYR A 46 -14.27 16.99 -14.30
C TYR A 46 -14.63 15.62 -13.75
N TYR A 47 -15.38 15.57 -12.66
CA TYR A 47 -15.56 14.39 -11.86
C TYR A 47 -17.01 13.87 -11.95
N ASP A 48 -17.18 12.61 -12.38
CA ASP A 48 -18.50 12.07 -12.73
C ASP A 48 -19.32 11.65 -11.50
N CYS A 49 -18.74 11.00 -10.47
CA CYS A 49 -19.45 10.70 -9.23
C CYS A 49 -18.52 10.38 -8.04
N ARG A 50 -18.85 10.91 -6.84
CA ARG A 50 -18.03 10.84 -5.59
C ARG A 50 -18.21 9.57 -4.81
N ASN A 51 -19.36 8.97 -4.99
CA ASN A 51 -19.81 7.83 -4.23
C ASN A 51 -20.12 6.73 -5.22
N ILE A 52 -20.00 5.49 -4.78
CA ILE A 52 -20.59 4.40 -5.54
C ILE A 52 -22.10 4.58 -5.45
N GLU A 53 -22.74 4.87 -6.59
CA GLU A 53 -24.19 4.96 -6.68
C GLU A 53 -24.78 3.56 -6.85
N TYR A 54 -25.69 3.20 -5.96
CA TYR A 54 -26.39 1.91 -5.99
C TYR A 54 -27.80 2.06 -6.57
N PRO A 55 -28.32 1.05 -7.28
CA PRO A 55 -27.68 -0.23 -7.58
C PRO A 55 -26.61 -0.13 -8.69
N ILE A 56 -25.52 -0.90 -8.55
CA ILE A 56 -24.52 -1.06 -9.61
C ILE A 56 -24.89 -2.22 -10.54
N ASP A 57 -24.69 -2.03 -11.84
CA ASP A 57 -24.89 -3.06 -12.86
C ASP A 57 -23.56 -3.77 -13.14
N VAL A 58 -23.48 -5.06 -12.84
CA VAL A 58 -22.26 -5.88 -13.00
C VAL A 58 -22.52 -6.94 -14.06
N ASN A 59 -21.80 -6.84 -15.19
CA ASN A 59 -21.94 -7.74 -16.33
C ASN A 59 -20.83 -8.80 -16.42
N GLY A 60 -19.87 -8.80 -15.50
CA GLY A 60 -18.79 -9.78 -15.47
C GLY A 60 -17.84 -9.62 -14.29
N ILE A 61 -17.14 -10.72 -13.97
CA ILE A 61 -16.09 -10.78 -12.96
C ILE A 61 -14.77 -11.08 -13.65
N VAL A 62 -13.71 -10.35 -13.27
CA VAL A 62 -12.34 -10.55 -13.74
C VAL A 62 -11.47 -10.85 -12.55
N TYR A 63 -10.69 -11.91 -12.62
CA TYR A 63 -9.67 -12.22 -11.63
C TYR A 63 -8.34 -11.67 -12.11
N ASP A 64 -7.79 -10.72 -11.37
CA ASP A 64 -6.50 -10.15 -11.66
C ASP A 64 -5.43 -11.09 -11.07
N SER A 65 -4.57 -11.65 -11.93
CA SER A 65 -3.42 -12.45 -11.51
C SER A 65 -2.18 -11.58 -11.49
N GLU A 66 -1.39 -11.67 -10.43
CA GLU A 66 -0.09 -11.01 -10.32
C GLU A 66 1.00 -12.06 -10.11
N ASN A 67 2.18 -11.80 -10.66
CA ASN A 67 3.37 -12.58 -10.36
C ASN A 67 4.14 -11.88 -9.23
N HIS A 68 4.45 -12.63 -8.17
CA HIS A 68 5.20 -12.18 -7.00
C HIS A 68 6.50 -12.94 -6.80
N ASP A 69 7.10 -13.42 -7.89
CA ASP A 69 8.46 -13.95 -7.85
C ASP A 69 9.41 -12.91 -7.23
N ASP A 70 10.09 -13.34 -6.17
CA ASP A 70 10.99 -12.52 -5.39
C ASP A 70 12.26 -13.32 -5.11
N ASP A 71 13.37 -12.87 -5.68
CA ASP A 71 14.68 -13.53 -5.59
C ASP A 71 15.28 -13.46 -4.18
N ARG A 72 14.67 -12.70 -3.27
CA ARG A 72 15.10 -12.54 -1.88
C ARG A 72 14.51 -13.63 -0.97
N ILE A 73 13.58 -14.46 -1.46
CA ILE A 73 12.94 -15.52 -0.67
C ILE A 73 14.01 -16.45 -0.09
N GLY A 74 13.89 -16.76 1.20
CA GLY A 74 14.86 -17.57 1.95
C GLY A 74 15.99 -16.76 2.58
N ASN A 75 16.15 -15.48 2.24
CA ASN A 75 17.12 -14.62 2.90
C ASN A 75 16.74 -14.37 4.36
N TYR A 76 17.77 -14.12 5.17
CA TYR A 76 17.58 -13.74 6.56
C TYR A 76 17.01 -12.33 6.66
N CYS A 77 16.21 -12.13 7.70
CA CYS A 77 15.71 -10.84 8.11
C CYS A 77 15.94 -10.62 9.60
N ARG A 78 16.16 -9.37 9.97
CA ARG A 78 15.85 -8.90 11.32
C ARG A 78 14.38 -8.50 11.38
N VAL A 79 13.70 -8.87 12.46
CA VAL A 79 12.28 -8.57 12.71
C VAL A 79 12.16 -7.92 14.08
N PHE A 80 11.46 -6.79 14.13
CA PHE A 80 11.26 -6.03 15.33
C PHE A 80 9.76 -5.81 15.52
N LEU A 81 9.21 -6.44 16.56
CA LEU A 81 7.78 -6.39 16.85
C LEU A 81 7.43 -5.11 17.60
N GLU A 82 6.16 -4.70 17.53
CA GLU A 82 5.63 -3.46 18.12
C GLU A 82 5.86 -3.31 19.63
N ASP A 83 6.13 -4.40 20.36
CA ASP A 83 6.43 -4.33 21.79
C ASP A 83 7.86 -3.82 22.09
N CYS A 84 8.65 -3.57 21.04
CA CYS A 84 9.95 -2.91 21.02
C CYS A 84 11.02 -3.47 21.95
N LYS A 85 10.84 -4.69 22.45
CA LYS A 85 11.72 -5.28 23.47
C LYS A 85 12.86 -6.12 22.91
N LYS A 86 12.69 -6.62 21.69
CA LYS A 86 13.60 -7.64 21.15
C LYS A 86 13.58 -7.66 19.63
N THR A 87 14.77 -7.80 19.06
CA THR A 87 14.97 -8.14 17.65
C THR A 87 15.00 -9.65 17.49
N TYR A 88 14.27 -10.17 16.50
CA TYR A 88 14.21 -11.58 16.16
C TYR A 88 14.86 -11.84 14.81
N LEU A 89 15.50 -13.00 14.68
CA LEU A 89 15.92 -13.52 13.38
C LEU A 89 14.70 -14.12 12.68
N GLY A 90 14.49 -13.72 11.43
CA GLY A 90 13.46 -14.23 10.55
C GLY A 90 14.01 -14.74 9.22
N ILE A 91 13.16 -15.46 8.48
CA ILE A 91 13.42 -15.91 7.11
C ILE A 91 12.32 -15.31 6.24
N TYR A 92 12.71 -14.53 5.24
CA TYR A 92 11.77 -13.91 4.32
C TYR A 92 11.09 -14.96 3.43
N LEU A 93 9.76 -14.94 3.39
CA LEU A 93 8.95 -15.90 2.62
C LEU A 93 8.38 -15.31 1.33
N GLY A 94 8.64 -14.03 1.03
CA GLY A 94 8.03 -13.36 -0.12
C GLY A 94 6.73 -12.64 0.25
N LYS A 95 5.98 -12.27 -0.80
CA LYS A 95 4.66 -11.64 -0.68
C LYS A 95 3.57 -12.71 -0.74
N ILE A 96 2.80 -12.85 0.33
CA ILE A 96 1.72 -13.84 0.46
C ILE A 96 0.37 -13.14 0.37
N PRO A 97 -0.61 -13.69 -0.39
CA PRO A 97 -1.94 -13.10 -0.47
C PRO A 97 -2.68 -13.28 0.87
N THR A 98 -3.25 -12.20 1.39
CA THR A 98 -3.98 -12.21 2.67
C THR A 98 -5.47 -11.91 2.50
N ASN A 99 -5.83 -11.04 1.56
CA ASN A 99 -7.19 -10.53 1.41
C ASN A 99 -7.53 -10.31 -0.07
N PRO A 100 -8.75 -10.61 -0.52
CA PRO A 100 -9.22 -10.16 -1.82
C PRO A 100 -9.50 -8.65 -1.81
N GLY A 101 -9.04 -7.95 -2.85
CA GLY A 101 -9.39 -6.58 -3.16
C GLY A 101 -10.43 -6.54 -4.28
N TYR A 102 -11.47 -5.71 -4.12
CA TYR A 102 -12.56 -5.59 -5.08
C TYR A 102 -12.58 -4.20 -5.70
N HIS A 103 -12.59 -4.16 -7.04
CA HIS A 103 -12.58 -2.90 -7.79
C HIS A 103 -13.62 -2.95 -8.91
N TYR A 104 -14.66 -2.13 -8.81
CA TYR A 104 -15.63 -1.98 -9.88
C TYR A 104 -15.12 -1.01 -10.95
N ARG A 105 -15.14 -1.41 -12.22
CA ARG A 105 -14.81 -0.56 -13.35
C ARG A 105 -16.08 -0.17 -14.09
N GLU A 106 -16.53 1.07 -13.88
CA GLU A 106 -17.81 1.57 -14.41
C GLU A 106 -17.93 1.46 -15.94
N LYS A 107 -16.88 1.81 -16.69
CA LYS A 107 -16.89 1.76 -18.16
C LYS A 107 -17.12 0.37 -18.72
N SER A 108 -16.51 -0.65 -18.10
CA SER A 108 -16.66 -2.04 -18.55
C SER A 108 -17.83 -2.74 -17.85
N LYS A 109 -18.35 -2.17 -16.76
CA LYS A 109 -19.29 -2.78 -15.83
C LYS A 109 -18.80 -4.10 -15.24
N LYS A 110 -17.47 -4.26 -15.12
CA LYS A 110 -16.85 -5.47 -14.59
C LYS A 110 -16.33 -5.24 -13.17
N LEU A 111 -16.54 -6.25 -12.33
CA LEU A 111 -15.93 -6.34 -11.02
C LEU A 111 -14.57 -7.05 -11.15
N HIS A 112 -13.50 -6.33 -10.86
CA HIS A 112 -12.17 -6.90 -10.76
C HIS A 112 -11.90 -7.37 -9.34
N ILE A 113 -11.39 -8.59 -9.21
CA ILE A 113 -11.00 -9.21 -7.96
C ILE A 113 -9.49 -9.46 -8.05
N GLY A 114 -8.72 -8.67 -7.31
CA GLY A 114 -7.30 -8.88 -7.09
C GLY A 114 -7.05 -9.47 -5.71
N LEU A 115 -5.80 -9.84 -5.44
CA LEU A 115 -5.35 -10.20 -4.10
C LEU A 115 -4.45 -9.08 -3.56
N ILE A 116 -4.65 -8.75 -2.29
CA ILE A 116 -3.75 -7.92 -1.50
C ILE A 116 -2.69 -8.86 -0.93
N TYR A 117 -1.44 -8.50 -1.14
CA TYR A 117 -0.30 -9.28 -0.69
C TYR A 117 0.48 -8.51 0.35
N HIS A 118 0.88 -9.22 1.40
CA HIS A 118 1.75 -8.72 2.45
C HIS A 118 3.05 -9.49 2.45
N MET A 119 4.14 -8.82 2.79
CA MET A 119 5.41 -9.49 2.99
C MET A 119 5.32 -10.38 4.23
N ALA A 120 5.74 -11.62 4.09
CA ALA A 120 5.65 -12.62 5.14
C ALA A 120 7.05 -13.04 5.59
N ILE A 121 7.23 -13.15 6.90
CA ILE A 121 8.51 -13.52 7.50
C ILE A 121 8.26 -14.62 8.51
N LEU A 122 8.88 -15.78 8.33
CA LEU A 122 8.90 -16.82 9.36
C LEU A 122 9.85 -16.37 10.46
N VAL A 123 9.36 -16.28 11.70
CA VAL A 123 10.19 -16.06 12.89
C VAL A 123 10.27 -17.37 13.68
N PRO A 124 11.34 -18.17 13.52
CA PRO A 124 11.42 -19.52 14.09
C PRO A 124 11.29 -19.55 15.61
N GLU A 125 11.87 -18.57 16.30
CA GLU A 125 11.80 -18.47 17.76
C GLU A 125 10.35 -18.36 18.25
N LEU A 126 9.53 -17.60 17.52
CA LEU A 126 8.12 -17.35 17.84
C LEU A 126 7.18 -18.40 17.24
N LYS A 127 7.70 -19.31 16.38
CA LYS A 127 6.94 -20.32 15.64
C LYS A 127 5.75 -19.74 14.88
N LYS A 128 5.90 -18.51 14.35
CA LYS A 128 4.86 -17.79 13.64
C LYS A 128 5.38 -17.12 12.38
N ILE A 129 4.48 -16.93 11.43
CA ILE A 129 4.68 -15.99 10.34
C ILE A 129 4.23 -14.63 10.85
N VAL A 130 5.05 -13.61 10.60
CA VAL A 130 4.77 -12.20 10.90
C VAL A 130 4.68 -11.45 9.58
N TYR A 131 3.69 -10.58 9.47
CA TYR A 131 3.51 -9.75 8.29
C TYR A 131 4.18 -8.37 8.44
N ASP A 132 4.48 -7.72 7.31
CA ASP A 132 5.00 -6.34 7.28
C ASP A 132 4.08 -5.30 7.95
N THR A 133 2.80 -5.61 8.13
CA THR A 133 1.84 -4.78 8.85
C THR A 133 1.91 -4.96 10.37
N GLU A 134 2.65 -5.95 10.87
CA GLU A 134 2.74 -6.31 12.29
C GLU A 134 4.14 -6.02 12.88
N CYS A 135 5.09 -5.62 12.04
CA CYS A 135 6.49 -5.45 12.45
C CYS A 135 7.28 -4.50 11.56
N ALA A 136 8.34 -3.92 12.14
CA ALA A 136 9.45 -3.44 11.33
C ALA A 136 10.38 -4.61 11.03
N TRP A 137 11.04 -4.59 9.88
CA TRP A 137 11.93 -5.67 9.48
C TRP A 137 12.99 -5.19 8.49
N GLY A 138 14.02 -5.99 8.23
CA GLY A 138 14.98 -5.69 7.17
C GLY A 138 15.83 -6.90 6.79
N LEU A 139 16.22 -6.99 5.52
CA LEU A 139 17.10 -8.07 5.05
C LEU A 139 18.49 -7.93 5.67
N ILE A 140 19.08 -9.08 6.01
CA ILE A 140 20.46 -9.19 6.48
C ILE A 140 21.15 -10.31 5.68
N SER A 141 22.43 -10.16 5.44
CA SER A 141 23.21 -11.13 4.66
C SER A 141 23.54 -12.38 5.48
N SER A 142 23.60 -12.26 6.81
CA SER A 142 23.87 -13.38 7.71
C SER A 142 23.33 -13.13 9.13
N PRO A 143 23.09 -14.19 9.92
CA PRO A 143 22.61 -14.05 11.30
C PRO A 143 23.53 -13.26 12.22
N GLU A 144 24.84 -13.20 11.93
CA GLU A 144 25.83 -12.45 12.71
C GLU A 144 25.66 -10.93 12.60
N GLN A 145 24.90 -10.45 11.61
CA GLN A 145 24.54 -9.04 11.47
C GLN A 145 23.33 -8.64 12.34
N MET A 146 22.86 -9.55 13.20
CA MET A 146 21.87 -9.25 14.22
C MET A 146 22.48 -8.35 15.29
N THR A 147 22.30 -7.04 15.13
CA THR A 147 22.55 -6.06 16.19
C THR A 147 21.22 -5.60 16.75
N ASP A 148 21.15 -5.37 18.05
CA ASP A 148 20.02 -4.68 18.64
C ASP A 148 19.94 -3.27 18.05
N VAL A 149 18.78 -2.92 17.51
CA VAL A 149 18.49 -1.62 16.91
C VAL A 149 17.82 -0.76 17.97
N THR A 150 18.21 0.50 18.13
CA THR A 150 17.55 1.38 19.10
C THR A 150 16.13 1.72 18.64
N GLU A 151 15.24 2.08 19.57
CA GLU A 151 13.88 2.53 19.25
C GLU A 151 13.88 3.74 18.30
N GLU A 152 14.90 4.60 18.39
CA GLU A 152 15.08 5.78 17.53
C GLU A 152 15.44 5.39 16.09
N GLU A 153 16.39 4.46 15.93
CA GLU A 153 16.79 3.92 14.62
C GLU A 153 15.63 3.18 13.94
N LEU A 154 14.84 2.45 14.74
CA LEU A 154 13.63 1.78 14.30
C LEU A 154 12.57 2.77 13.82
N ASN A 155 12.23 3.77 14.62
CA ASN A 155 11.22 4.77 14.27
C ASN A 155 11.59 5.51 12.99
N ALA A 156 12.88 5.81 12.78
CA ALA A 156 13.37 6.40 11.54
C ALA A 156 13.14 5.48 10.32
N GLU A 157 13.43 4.18 10.44
CA GLU A 157 13.26 3.19 9.37
C GLU A 157 11.77 2.92 9.07
N ILE A 158 10.91 2.83 10.10
CA ILE A 158 9.45 2.71 9.93
C ILE A 158 8.90 3.93 9.19
N CYS A 159 9.25 5.14 9.64
CA CYS A 159 8.83 6.39 8.99
C CYS A 159 9.31 6.50 7.53
N LYS A 160 10.49 5.95 7.20
CA LYS A 160 10.99 5.90 5.84
C LYS A 160 10.18 4.93 4.98
N ARG A 161 9.92 3.73 5.47
CA ARG A 161 9.17 2.69 4.74
C ARG A 161 7.71 3.01 4.54
N LEU A 162 7.06 3.66 5.52
CA LEU A 162 5.69 4.14 5.35
C LEU A 162 5.60 5.10 4.15
N LYS A 163 6.57 6.02 4.00
CA LYS A 163 6.64 6.93 2.86
C LYS A 163 6.91 6.22 1.53
N GLU A 164 7.76 5.19 1.52
CA GLU A 164 8.07 4.41 0.31
C GLU A 164 6.91 3.51 -0.13
N ASN A 165 6.25 2.81 0.82
CA ASN A 165 5.09 1.96 0.55
C ASN A 165 3.85 2.78 0.13
N GLU A 166 3.68 4.00 0.65
CA GLU A 166 2.67 4.93 0.15
C GLU A 166 2.89 5.24 -1.33
N LEU A 167 4.11 5.58 -1.73
CA LEU A 167 4.43 5.91 -3.11
C LEU A 167 4.15 4.74 -4.07
N ASP A 168 4.49 3.51 -3.67
CA ASP A 168 4.26 2.30 -4.46
C ASP A 168 2.77 1.92 -4.53
N PHE A 169 2.03 1.98 -3.43
CA PHE A 169 0.59 1.72 -3.41
C PHE A 169 -0.17 2.72 -4.29
N PHE A 170 0.14 4.01 -4.15
CA PHE A 170 -0.50 5.05 -4.96
C PHE A 170 -0.09 4.96 -6.44
N ALA A 171 1.17 4.68 -6.76
CA ALA A 171 1.59 4.47 -8.14
C ALA A 171 0.91 3.24 -8.78
N LYS A 172 0.77 2.13 -8.04
CA LYS A 172 0.20 0.88 -8.56
C LYS A 172 -1.30 0.97 -8.81
N TYR A 173 -2.06 1.59 -7.91
CA TYR A 173 -3.53 1.60 -7.98
C TYR A 173 -4.12 2.92 -8.50
N PHE A 174 -3.35 4.01 -8.46
CA PHE A 174 -3.80 5.35 -8.88
C PHE A 174 -2.83 6.03 -9.88
N GLY A 175 -1.64 5.47 -10.12
CA GLY A 175 -0.73 5.93 -11.16
C GLY A 175 -1.23 5.49 -12.53
N GLY A 176 -1.97 6.38 -13.20
CA GLY A 176 -2.47 6.13 -14.55
C GLY A 176 -1.36 5.78 -15.55
N LYS A 177 -1.62 4.74 -16.35
CA LYS A 177 -1.11 4.61 -17.72
C LYS A 177 -2.12 5.23 -18.67
#